data_AF-A0A962VVE4-F1
#
_entry.id   AF-A0A962VVE4-F1
#
_cell.length_a   1.000
_cell.length_b   1.000
_cell.length_c   1.000
_cell.angle_alpha   90.00
_cell.angle_beta   90.00
_cell.angle_gamma   90.00
#
_symmetry.space_group_name_H-M   'P 1'
#
loop_
_entity.id
_entity.type
_entity.pdbx_description
1 polymer ?
#
loop_
_entity_poly.entity_id
_entity_poly.type
_entity_poly.pdbx_seq_one_letter_code
_entity_poly.pdbx_strand_id
1 'polypeptide(L)'
;MSAVIPADLSALAMAINEEHALAERHAELAIHRAKRAGDMLVAAKEQIPHGQWLPWLATNCPTIKERTARAYMRLARNWETLESKSADSAVLTIDAALKLLAEPREESETAPITPDDLIALDG
;
A
#
# COMPACT_ATOMS: atom_id res chain seq x y z
N MET A 1 -11.68 -31.34 -19.57
CA MET A 1 -12.94 -31.78 -18.95
C MET A 1 -13.60 -30.54 -18.37
N SER A 2 -14.64 -30.01 -19.04
CA SER A 2 -15.36 -28.82 -18.59
C SER A 2 -16.11 -29.13 -17.30
N ALA A 3 -15.84 -28.35 -16.25
CA ALA A 3 -16.65 -28.38 -15.05
C ALA A 3 -18.04 -27.82 -15.39
N VAL A 4 -19.05 -28.68 -15.36
CA VAL A 4 -20.45 -28.31 -15.41
C VAL A 4 -20.74 -27.50 -14.15
N ILE A 5 -21.02 -26.20 -14.28
CA ILE A 5 -21.52 -25.37 -13.19
C ILE A 5 -22.91 -25.92 -12.82
N PRO A 6 -23.14 -26.46 -11.61
CA PRO A 6 -24.49 -26.79 -11.19
C PRO A 6 -25.27 -25.47 -11.04
N ALA A 7 -26.27 -25.28 -11.90
CA ALA A 7 -27.00 -24.01 -12.03
C ALA A 7 -28.04 -23.82 -10.91
N ASP A 8 -27.57 -23.74 -9.67
CA ASP A 8 -28.28 -22.98 -8.65
C ASP A 8 -27.55 -21.65 -8.44
N LEU A 9 -28.04 -20.61 -9.13
CA LEU A 9 -27.52 -19.26 -9.02
C LEU A 9 -27.57 -18.74 -7.57
N SER A 10 -28.50 -19.24 -6.75
CA SER A 10 -28.60 -18.88 -5.33
C SER A 10 -27.41 -19.41 -4.53
N ALA A 11 -27.07 -20.68 -4.70
CA ALA A 11 -25.91 -21.29 -4.05
C ALA A 11 -24.59 -20.60 -4.47
N LEU A 12 -24.46 -20.26 -5.76
CA LEU A 12 -23.29 -19.54 -6.25
C LEU A 12 -23.20 -18.11 -5.70
N ALA A 13 -24.33 -17.38 -5.64
CA ALA A 13 -24.37 -16.05 -5.05
C ALA A 13 -23.98 -16.06 -3.56
N MET A 14 -24.42 -17.08 -2.81
CA MET A 14 -24.04 -17.26 -1.41
C MET A 14 -22.53 -17.46 -1.25
N ALA A 15 -21.91 -18.33 -2.06
CA ALA A 15 -20.48 -18.56 -2.06
C ALA A 15 -19.66 -17.31 -2.44
N ILE A 16 -20.12 -16.54 -3.44
CA ILE A 16 -19.48 -15.28 -3.84
C ILE A 16 -19.48 -14.28 -2.68
N ASN A 17 -20.61 -14.12 -1.99
CA ASN A 17 -20.72 -13.21 -0.86
C ASN A 17 -19.83 -13.64 0.31
N GLU A 18 -19.71 -14.95 0.55
CA GLU A 18 -18.82 -15.50 1.58
C GLU A 18 -17.34 -15.22 1.26
N GLU A 19 -16.89 -15.54 0.05
CA GLU A 19 -15.51 -15.26 -0.40
C GLU A 19 -15.19 -13.76 -0.36
N HIS A 20 -16.16 -12.92 -0.74
CA HIS A 20 -16.01 -11.47 -0.64
C HIS A 20 -15.82 -11.01 0.82
N ALA A 21 -16.67 -11.47 1.73
CA ALA A 21 -16.56 -11.14 3.16
C ALA A 21 -15.24 -11.63 3.77
N LEU A 22 -14.73 -12.78 3.33
CA LEU A 22 -13.40 -13.29 3.74
C LEU A 22 -12.28 -12.41 3.20
N ALA A 23 -12.35 -11.98 1.94
CA ALA A 23 -11.37 -11.08 1.34
C ALA A 23 -11.29 -9.74 2.09
N GLU A 24 -12.43 -9.15 2.46
CA GLU A 24 -12.48 -7.92 3.26
C GLU A 24 -11.83 -8.10 4.63
N ARG A 25 -12.18 -9.16 5.36
CA ARG A 25 -11.58 -9.48 6.67
C ARG A 25 -10.08 -9.71 6.57
N HIS A 26 -9.62 -10.38 5.52
CA HIS A 26 -8.19 -10.60 5.31
C HIS A 26 -7.44 -9.31 4.97
N ALA A 27 -8.06 -8.39 4.21
CA ALA A 27 -7.49 -7.08 3.95
C ALA A 27 -7.35 -6.24 5.23
N GLU A 28 -8.40 -6.19 6.06
CA GLU A 28 -8.38 -5.51 7.36
C GLU A 28 -7.29 -6.11 8.27
N LEU A 29 -7.27 -7.44 8.41
CA LEU A 29 -6.26 -8.14 9.19
C LEU A 29 -4.85 -7.83 8.70
N ALA A 30 -4.62 -7.81 7.38
CA ALA A 30 -3.31 -7.50 6.80
C ALA A 30 -2.82 -6.11 7.21
N ILE A 31 -3.70 -5.11 7.25
CA ILE A 31 -3.35 -3.75 7.68
C ILE A 31 -2.97 -3.70 9.16
N HIS A 32 -3.74 -4.35 10.04
CA HIS A 32 -3.39 -4.43 11.46
C HIS A 32 -2.07 -5.16 11.69
N ARG A 33 -1.79 -6.22 10.91
CA ARG A 33 -0.50 -6.93 10.96
C ARG A 33 0.65 -6.06 10.48
N ALA A 34 0.46 -5.29 9.41
CA ALA A 34 1.44 -4.32 8.92
C ALA A 34 1.74 -3.24 9.96
N LYS A 35 0.70 -2.70 10.63
CA LYS A 35 0.88 -1.74 11.73
C LYS A 35 1.71 -2.33 12.86
N ARG A 36 1.36 -3.53 13.33
CA ARG A 36 2.10 -4.20 14.42
C ARG A 36 3.55 -4.48 14.05
N ALA A 37 3.81 -4.91 12.82
CA ALA A 37 5.17 -5.05 12.31
C ALA A 37 5.90 -3.70 12.28
N GLY A 38 5.20 -2.62 11.91
CA GLY A 38 5.69 -1.25 11.98
C GLY A 38 6.12 -0.84 13.38
N ASP A 39 5.29 -1.09 14.40
CA ASP A 39 5.64 -0.82 15.81
C ASP A 39 6.93 -1.54 16.22
N MET A 40 7.05 -2.83 15.87
CA MET A 40 8.23 -3.64 16.16
C MET A 40 9.48 -3.12 15.44
N LEU A 41 9.33 -2.69 14.17
CA LEU A 41 10.43 -2.12 13.40
C LEU A 41 10.89 -0.78 13.98
N VAL A 42 9.97 0.07 14.47
CA VAL A 42 10.32 1.32 15.16
C VAL A 42 11.10 1.01 16.44
N ALA A 43 10.59 0.12 17.29
CA ALA A 43 11.26 -0.26 18.53
C ALA A 43 12.64 -0.91 18.30
N ALA A 44 12.79 -1.71 17.24
CA ALA A 44 14.09 -2.26 16.86
C ALA A 44 15.05 -1.16 16.40
N LYS A 45 14.59 -0.23 15.56
CA LYS A 45 15.41 0.85 15.02
C LYS A 45 15.94 1.80 16.10
N GLU A 46 15.20 2.00 17.19
CA GLU A 46 15.62 2.81 18.34
C GLU A 46 16.79 2.20 19.12
N GLN A 47 16.96 0.87 19.05
CA GLN A 47 18.04 0.15 19.73
C GLN A 47 19.30 0.00 18.87
N ILE A 48 19.20 0.27 17.57
CA ILE A 48 20.29 0.05 16.62
C ILE A 48 21.02 1.36 16.35
N PRO A 49 22.37 1.39 16.48
CA PRO A 49 23.15 2.58 16.18
C PRO A 49 22.90 3.10 14.76
N HIS A 50 23.05 4.42 14.61
CA HIS A 50 22.98 5.06 13.30
C HIS A 50 23.92 4.38 12.29
N GLY A 51 23.45 4.20 11.06
CA GLY A 51 24.19 3.53 9.98
C GLY A 51 24.11 1.99 10.01
N GLN A 52 23.75 1.35 11.13
CA GLN A 52 23.69 -0.12 11.22
C GLN A 52 22.30 -0.72 10.96
N TRP A 53 21.29 0.13 10.79
CA TRP A 53 19.91 -0.31 10.56
C TRP A 53 19.75 -1.18 9.30
N LEU A 54 20.28 -0.77 8.15
CA LEU A 54 20.08 -1.50 6.89
C LEU A 54 20.76 -2.88 6.89
N PRO A 55 22.04 -3.00 7.30
CA PRO A 55 22.66 -4.32 7.46
C PRO A 55 21.91 -5.23 8.45
N TRP A 56 21.45 -4.67 9.57
CA TRP A 56 20.67 -5.43 10.55
C TRP A 56 19.35 -5.92 9.97
N LEU A 57 18.62 -5.06 9.25
CA LEU A 57 17.34 -5.42 8.64
C LEU A 57 17.50 -6.52 7.60
N ALA A 58 18.51 -6.42 6.73
CA ALA A 58 18.79 -7.43 5.72
C ALA A 58 19.13 -8.80 6.34
N THR A 59 19.83 -8.79 7.48
CA THR A 59 20.26 -10.01 8.18
C THR A 59 19.12 -10.65 8.98
N ASN A 60 18.35 -9.86 9.71
CA ASN A 60 17.35 -10.36 10.68
C ASN A 60 15.93 -10.43 10.12
N CYS A 61 15.63 -9.69 9.05
CA CYS A 61 14.33 -9.67 8.40
C CYS A 61 14.48 -9.82 6.87
N PRO A 62 15.08 -10.91 6.37
CA PRO A 62 15.49 -11.03 4.96
C PRO A 62 14.30 -11.01 3.97
N THR A 63 13.10 -11.33 4.44
CA THR A 63 11.87 -11.28 3.62
C THR A 63 11.30 -9.88 3.48
N ILE A 64 11.68 -8.95 4.35
CA ILE A 64 11.17 -7.58 4.39
C ILE A 64 12.15 -6.66 3.66
N LYS A 65 11.75 -6.18 2.50
CA LYS A 65 12.49 -5.13 1.78
C LYS A 65 12.48 -3.82 2.57
N GLU A 66 13.55 -3.04 2.47
CA GLU A 66 13.69 -1.74 3.14
C GLU A 66 12.50 -0.80 2.89
N ARG A 67 12.00 -0.74 1.65
CA ARG A 67 10.81 0.05 1.29
C ARG A 67 9.57 -0.38 2.09
N THR A 68 9.35 -1.68 2.24
CA THR A 68 8.23 -2.22 3.01
C THR A 68 8.39 -1.91 4.50
N ALA A 69 9.58 -2.09 5.05
CA ALA A 69 9.86 -1.75 6.44
C ALA A 69 9.57 -0.27 6.73
N ARG A 70 10.01 0.63 5.84
CA ARG A 70 9.70 2.07 5.92
C ARG A 70 8.20 2.36 5.85
N ALA A 71 7.48 1.70 4.94
CA ALA A 71 6.04 1.84 4.83
C ALA A 71 5.31 1.40 6.11
N TYR A 72 5.69 0.26 6.69
CA TYR A 72 5.11 -0.23 7.95
C TYR A 72 5.42 0.68 9.13
N MET A 73 6.65 1.17 9.26
CA MET A 73 6.99 2.15 10.30
C MET A 73 6.19 3.45 10.16
N ARG A 74 5.98 3.93 8.92
CA ARG A 74 5.13 5.11 8.65
C ARG A 74 3.66 4.83 9.02
N LEU A 75 3.13 3.67 8.64
CA LEU A 75 1.78 3.24 9.00
C LEU A 75 1.58 3.25 10.53
N ALA A 76 2.50 2.63 11.26
CA ALA A 76 2.48 2.58 12.72
C ALA A 76 2.47 3.98 13.37
N ARG A 77 3.34 4.88 12.91
CA ARG A 77 3.46 6.24 13.44
C ARG A 77 2.24 7.13 13.19
N ASN A 78 1.45 6.83 12.17
CA ASN A 78 0.29 7.64 11.77
C ASN A 78 -1.04 6.90 12.02
N TRP A 79 -1.02 5.81 12.80
CA TRP A 79 -2.16 4.92 12.97
C TRP A 79 -3.40 5.64 13.51
N GLU A 80 -3.26 6.45 14.55
CA GLU A 80 -4.37 7.17 15.18
C GLU A 80 -5.07 8.14 14.21
N THR A 81 -4.29 8.82 13.36
CA THR A 81 -4.83 9.70 12.31
C THR A 81 -5.57 8.92 11.22
N LEU A 82 -5.11 7.71 10.90
CA LEU A 82 -5.76 6.84 9.92
C LEU A 82 -7.05 6.24 10.47
N GLU A 83 -6.99 5.70 11.69
CA GLU A 83 -8.13 5.11 12.40
C GLU A 83 -9.26 6.12 12.57
N SER A 84 -8.93 7.36 12.97
CA SER A 84 -9.91 8.44 13.11
C SER A 84 -10.58 8.83 11.80
N LYS A 85 -9.88 8.72 10.66
CA LYS A 85 -10.42 9.04 9.33
C LYS A 85 -11.15 7.85 8.69
N SER A 86 -10.79 6.63 9.06
CA SER A 86 -11.46 5.41 8.59
C SER A 86 -12.70 5.04 9.40
N ALA A 87 -12.85 5.55 10.63
CA ALA A 87 -14.10 5.41 11.38
C ALA A 87 -15.31 5.97 10.62
N ASP A 88 -15.10 6.95 9.73
CA ASP A 88 -16.12 7.52 8.83
C ASP A 88 -16.24 6.78 7.48
N SER A 89 -15.34 5.85 7.16
CA SER A 89 -15.34 5.14 5.88
C SER A 89 -15.04 3.66 6.08
N ALA A 90 -16.08 2.84 6.03
CA ALA A 90 -16.15 1.45 6.49
C ALA A 90 -15.15 0.45 5.87
N VAL A 91 -14.22 0.84 5.00
CA VAL A 91 -13.24 -0.10 4.46
C VAL A 91 -11.90 0.58 4.22
N LEU A 92 -10.95 0.37 5.13
CA LEU A 92 -9.52 0.43 4.80
C LEU A 92 -9.20 -0.77 3.90
N THR A 93 -9.64 -0.75 2.65
CA THR A 93 -9.04 -1.67 1.67
C THR A 93 -7.60 -1.24 1.46
N ILE A 94 -6.73 -2.20 1.15
CA ILE A 94 -5.33 -1.93 0.81
C ILE A 94 -5.26 -0.89 -0.34
N ASP A 95 -6.19 -0.95 -1.30
CA ASP A 95 -6.32 0.02 -2.38
C ASP A 95 -6.71 1.42 -1.88
N ALA A 96 -7.64 1.56 -0.93
CA ALA A 96 -8.01 2.86 -0.36
C ALA A 96 -6.86 3.47 0.45
N ALA A 97 -6.13 2.65 1.23
CA ALA A 97 -4.97 3.08 2.00
C ALA A 97 -3.79 3.49 1.08
N LEU A 98 -3.55 2.75 -0.02
CA LEU A 98 -2.53 3.09 -1.01
C LEU A 98 -2.91 4.35 -1.81
N LYS A 99 -4.18 4.53 -2.16
CA LYS A 99 -4.70 5.73 -2.84
C LYS A 99 -4.57 6.98 -1.98
N LEU A 100 -4.85 6.88 -0.68
CA LEU A 100 -4.66 7.98 0.28
C LEU A 100 -3.17 8.37 0.49
N LEU A 101 -2.23 7.46 0.19
CA LEU A 101 -0.79 7.71 0.33
C LEU A 101 -0.11 8.18 -0.96
N ALA A 102 -0.82 8.20 -2.09
CA ALA A 102 -0.25 8.38 -3.43
C ALA A 102 -0.22 9.82 -3.96
N GLU A 103 -0.80 10.82 -3.27
CA GLU A 103 -0.74 12.22 -3.72
C GLU A 103 -0.13 13.11 -2.63
N PRO A 104 0.85 13.96 -3.00
CA PRO A 104 0.64 15.06 -3.95
C PRO A 104 1.59 14.98 -5.17
N ARG A 105 1.02 14.90 -6.38
CA ARG A 105 1.74 15.31 -7.59
C ARG A 105 1.45 16.79 -7.79
N GLU A 106 2.33 17.62 -7.27
CA GLU A 106 2.32 19.04 -7.60
C GLU A 106 2.44 19.21 -9.12
N GLU A 107 1.57 20.06 -9.65
CA GLU A 107 1.68 20.68 -10.95
C GLU A 107 3.02 21.43 -11.02
N SER A 108 4.09 20.77 -11.48
CA SER A 108 5.22 21.45 -12.10
C SER A 108 5.05 21.39 -13.61
N GLU A 109 4.02 22.04 -14.13
CA GLU A 109 3.99 22.47 -15.53
C GLU A 109 4.70 23.83 -15.60
N THR A 110 6.02 23.80 -15.42
CA THR A 110 6.87 24.94 -15.70
C THR A 110 7.18 24.99 -17.19
N ALA A 111 6.49 25.93 -17.84
CA ALA A 111 6.97 26.80 -18.93
C ALA A 111 7.08 26.23 -20.36
N PRO A 112 6.77 27.08 -21.37
CA PRO A 112 6.45 26.66 -22.72
C PRO A 112 7.71 26.37 -23.54
N ILE A 113 7.65 25.33 -24.38
CA ILE A 113 8.62 25.14 -25.46
C ILE A 113 8.29 26.19 -26.52
N THR A 114 9.15 27.19 -26.69
CA THR A 114 9.06 28.19 -27.75
C THR A 114 9.44 27.56 -29.11
N PRO A 115 8.72 27.84 -30.22
CA PRO A 115 8.95 27.17 -31.52
C PRO A 115 10.23 27.51 -32.32
N ASP A 116 11.28 28.10 -31.75
CA ASP A 116 12.32 28.77 -32.58
C ASP A 116 13.44 27.90 -33.18
N ASP A 117 13.55 26.58 -32.90
CA ASP A 117 14.79 25.84 -33.23
C ASP A 117 14.69 24.72 -34.30
N LEU A 118 13.63 24.63 -35.13
CA LEU A 118 13.44 23.46 -36.00
C LEU A 118 13.54 23.56 -37.53
N ILE A 119 13.71 24.70 -38.21
CA ILE A 119 13.85 24.64 -39.69
C ILE A 119 14.81 25.72 -40.23
N ALA A 120 16.10 25.37 -40.25
CA ALA A 120 17.06 25.88 -41.23
C ALA A 120 17.66 24.67 -41.94
N LEU A 121 16.98 24.18 -42.98
CA LEU A 121 17.45 23.28 -44.05
C LEU A 121 16.24 22.92 -44.92
N ASP A 122 15.91 23.80 -45.86
CA ASP A 122 15.39 23.52 -47.20
C ASP A 122 14.86 24.82 -47.83
N GLY A 123 15.58 25.34 -48.84
CA GLY A 123 15.18 26.50 -49.67
C GLY A 123 16.31 27.47 -49.97
#